data_AF-A0A2D4FCW0-F1
#
_entry.id   AF-A0A2D4FCW0-F1
#
_cell.length_a   1.000
_cell.length_b   1.000
_cell.length_c   1.000
_cell.angle_alpha   90.00
_cell.angle_beta   90.00
_cell.angle_gamma   90.00
#
_symmetry.space_group_name_H-M   'P 1'
#
loop_
_entity.id
_entity.type
_entity.pdbx_description
1 polymer ?
#
loop_
_entity_poly.entity_id
_entity_poly.type
_entity_poly.pdbx_seq_one_letter_code
_entity_poly.pdbx_strand_id
1 'polypeptide(L)'
;EAFLTQKMCVPPEWIYEAKALWARREGNKPQEALYLFKAGHWNRCHQLVVRHLASDAIINENYTYLKGFLEDLASPERCGLIQGWDTAGLVFLDYLRVIEMVSRIQQLDCTGYELEELHS
;
A
#
# COMPACT_ATOMS: atom_id res chain seq x y z
N GLU A 1 -15.35 -2.13 -20.08
CA GLU A 1 -14.94 -3.39 -19.44
C GLU A 1 -15.91 -4.57 -19.65
N ALA A 2 -17.23 -4.35 -19.81
CA ALA A 2 -18.22 -5.43 -19.96
C ALA A 2 -18.13 -6.28 -21.25
N PHE A 3 -17.55 -5.76 -22.33
CA PHE A 3 -17.50 -6.47 -23.62
C PHE A 3 -16.56 -7.70 -23.62
N LEU A 4 -15.44 -7.61 -22.89
CA LEU A 4 -14.42 -8.66 -22.86
C LEU A 4 -14.83 -9.85 -21.97
N THR A 5 -15.49 -9.58 -20.84
CA THR A 5 -15.93 -10.62 -19.90
C THR A 5 -17.22 -11.32 -20.33
N GLN A 6 -18.18 -10.64 -20.99
CA GLN A 6 -19.46 -11.26 -21.37
C GLN A 6 -19.42 -12.02 -22.71
N LYS A 7 -18.47 -11.72 -23.61
CA LYS A 7 -18.52 -12.23 -24.99
C LYS A 7 -17.45 -13.27 -25.35
N MET A 8 -16.35 -13.36 -24.58
CA MET A 8 -15.17 -14.19 -24.94
C MET A 8 -14.70 -15.13 -23.82
N CYS A 9 -15.41 -15.23 -22.68
CA CYS A 9 -15.04 -16.07 -21.53
C CYS A 9 -13.58 -15.90 -21.06
N VAL A 10 -13.00 -14.70 -21.21
CA VAL A 10 -11.64 -14.44 -20.72
C VAL A 10 -11.71 -14.24 -19.21
N PRO A 11 -10.93 -14.99 -18.41
CA PRO A 11 -10.85 -14.78 -16.97
C PRO A 11 -10.48 -13.31 -16.67
N PRO A 12 -11.18 -12.65 -15.73
CA PRO A 12 -10.89 -11.26 -15.39
C PRO A 12 -9.47 -11.06 -14.88
N GLU A 13 -8.88 -12.10 -14.29
CA GLU A 13 -7.47 -12.17 -13.86
C GLU A 13 -6.50 -11.84 -15.00
N TRP A 14 -6.72 -12.39 -16.21
CA TRP A 14 -5.84 -12.17 -17.35
C TRP A 14 -5.93 -10.75 -17.90
N ILE A 15 -7.09 -10.12 -17.77
CA ILE A 15 -7.27 -8.70 -18.13
C ILE A 15 -6.44 -7.83 -17.18
N TYR A 16 -6.47 -8.12 -15.88
CA TYR A 16 -5.66 -7.39 -14.91
C TYR A 16 -4.17 -7.66 -15.07
N GLU A 17 -3.78 -8.89 -15.40
CA GLU A 17 -2.38 -9.21 -15.70
C GLU A 17 -1.87 -8.45 -16.93
N ALA A 18 -2.66 -8.40 -18.02
CA ALA A 18 -2.31 -7.62 -19.20
C ALA A 18 -2.18 -6.12 -18.90
N LYS A 19 -3.07 -5.57 -18.05
CA LYS A 19 -2.99 -4.17 -17.60
C LYS A 19 -1.77 -3.92 -16.72
N ALA A 20 -1.41 -4.86 -15.86
CA ALA A 20 -0.19 -4.77 -15.05
C ALA A 20 1.05 -4.74 -15.95
N LEU A 21 1.11 -5.60 -16.98
CA LEU A 21 2.21 -5.59 -17.96
C LEU A 21 2.29 -4.28 -18.75
N TRP A 22 1.15 -3.71 -19.11
CA TRP A 22 1.11 -2.40 -19.77
C TRP A 22 1.60 -1.28 -18.85
N ALA A 23 1.12 -1.22 -17.60
CA ALA A 23 1.59 -0.25 -16.61
C ALA A 23 3.10 -0.37 -16.34
N ARG A 24 3.62 -1.61 -16.33
CA ARG A 24 5.06 -1.88 -16.22
C ARG A 24 5.84 -1.27 -17.38
N ARG A 25 5.33 -1.39 -18.61
CA ARG A 25 5.95 -0.82 -19.81
C ARG A 25 5.93 0.71 -19.78
N GLU A 26 4.85 1.30 -19.30
CA GLU A 26 4.71 2.75 -19.13
C GLU A 26 5.56 3.30 -17.98
N GLY A 27 6.06 2.42 -17.09
CA GLY A 27 6.82 2.79 -15.91
C GLY A 27 5.96 3.23 -14.72
N ASN A 28 4.64 3.06 -14.79
CA ASN A 28 3.70 3.42 -13.73
C ASN A 28 3.58 2.29 -12.70
N LYS A 29 4.55 2.24 -11.78
CA LYS A 29 4.66 1.27 -10.69
C LYS A 29 3.45 1.19 -9.75
N PRO A 30 2.83 2.30 -9.27
CA PRO A 30 1.65 2.19 -8.41
C PRO A 30 0.46 1.57 -9.12
N GLN A 31 0.26 1.87 -10.42
CA GLN A 31 -0.79 1.21 -11.21
C GLN A 31 -0.48 -0.27 -11.45
N GLU A 32 0.78 -0.62 -11.72
CA GLU A 32 1.21 -2.03 -11.83
C GLU A 32 0.87 -2.82 -10.55
N ALA A 33 1.21 -2.28 -9.37
CA ALA A 33 0.91 -2.91 -8.08
C ALA A 33 -0.60 -3.12 -7.89
N LEU A 34 -1.42 -2.12 -8.22
CA LEU A 34 -2.87 -2.20 -8.08
C LEU A 34 -3.50 -3.24 -9.01
N TYR A 35 -3.01 -3.36 -10.25
CA TYR A 35 -3.48 -4.39 -11.17
C TYR A 35 -2.99 -5.79 -10.78
N LEU A 36 -1.76 -5.94 -10.28
CA LEU A 36 -1.27 -7.20 -9.74
C LEU A 36 -2.06 -7.66 -8.50
N PHE A 37 -2.45 -6.72 -7.64
CA PHE A 37 -3.33 -6.97 -6.51
C PHE A 37 -4.69 -7.51 -6.98
N LYS A 38 -5.29 -6.89 -8.00
CA LYS A 38 -6.57 -7.36 -8.58
C LYS A 38 -6.46 -8.69 -9.33
N ALA A 39 -5.28 -9.00 -9.88
CA ALA A 39 -5.00 -10.28 -10.53
C ALA A 39 -4.68 -11.41 -9.53
N GLY A 40 -4.59 -11.13 -8.23
CA GLY A 40 -4.27 -12.13 -7.20
C GLY A 40 -2.78 -12.49 -7.09
N HIS A 41 -1.89 -11.71 -7.72
CA HIS A 41 -0.44 -11.93 -7.67
C HIS A 41 0.20 -11.23 -6.48
N TRP A 42 -0.11 -11.70 -5.26
CA TRP A 42 0.31 -11.07 -3.99
C TRP A 42 1.83 -10.98 -3.83
N ASN A 43 2.57 -12.05 -4.15
CA ASN A 43 4.03 -12.10 -4.03
C ASN A 43 4.73 -11.03 -4.88
N ARG A 44 4.32 -10.93 -6.14
CA ARG A 44 4.91 -9.97 -7.09
C ARG A 44 4.52 -8.54 -6.74
N CYS A 45 3.28 -8.35 -6.31
CA CYS A 45 2.79 -7.09 -5.79
C CYS A 45 3.63 -6.63 -4.58
N HIS A 46 3.79 -7.48 -3.57
CA HIS A 46 4.56 -7.18 -2.36
C HIS A 46 6.01 -6.78 -2.65
N GLN A 47 6.71 -7.53 -3.50
CA GLN A 47 8.09 -7.19 -3.89
C GLN A 47 8.19 -5.81 -4.54
N LEU A 48 7.23 -5.47 -5.40
CA LEU A 48 7.19 -4.18 -6.09
C LEU A 48 6.90 -3.04 -5.09
N VAL A 49 5.97 -3.28 -4.16
CA VAL A 49 5.64 -2.31 -3.11
C VAL A 49 6.85 -2.05 -2.22
N VAL A 50 7.45 -3.09 -1.65
CA VAL A 50 8.62 -2.97 -0.77
C VAL A 50 9.80 -2.28 -1.46
N ARG A 51 10.05 -2.61 -2.73
CA ARG A 51 11.24 -2.13 -3.44
C ARG A 51 11.11 -0.71 -3.98
N HIS A 52 9.91 -0.29 -4.35
CA HIS A 52 9.70 0.98 -5.05
C HIS A 52 8.62 1.83 -4.41
N LEU A 53 7.43 1.27 -4.19
CA LEU A 53 6.31 2.05 -3.70
C LEU A 53 6.52 2.56 -2.26
N ALA A 54 7.19 1.78 -1.42
CA ALA A 54 7.51 2.17 -0.06
C ALA A 54 8.43 3.39 -0.03
N SER A 55 9.50 3.38 -0.84
CA SER A 55 10.41 4.52 -0.99
C SER A 55 9.69 5.75 -1.54
N ASP A 56 8.89 5.58 -2.59
CA ASP A 56 8.13 6.67 -3.21
C ASP A 56 7.10 7.26 -2.22
N ALA A 57 6.41 6.42 -1.44
CA ALA A 57 5.41 6.87 -0.47
C ALA A 57 6.06 7.58 0.73
N ILE A 58 7.23 7.14 1.17
CA ILE A 58 7.98 7.82 2.23
C ILE A 58 8.47 9.19 1.75
N ILE A 59 9.03 9.27 0.53
CA ILE A 59 9.52 10.54 -0.04
C ILE A 59 8.38 11.53 -0.27
N ASN A 60 7.22 11.05 -0.75
CA ASN A 60 6.05 11.90 -1.01
C ASN A 60 5.15 12.09 0.22
N GLU A 61 5.58 11.63 1.40
CA GLU A 61 4.81 11.66 2.66
C GLU A 61 3.39 11.08 2.57
N ASN A 62 3.15 10.20 1.59
CA ASN A 62 1.84 9.58 1.36
C ASN A 62 1.70 8.28 2.15
N TYR A 63 1.75 8.42 3.48
CA TYR A 63 1.71 7.30 4.41
C TYR A 63 0.34 6.61 4.46
N THR A 64 -0.74 7.34 4.20
CA THR A 64 -2.12 6.81 4.24
C THR A 64 -2.39 5.82 3.13
N TYR A 65 -1.96 6.12 1.91
CA TYR A 65 -2.09 5.22 0.76
C TYR A 65 -1.30 3.93 0.96
N LEU A 66 -0.04 4.05 1.42
CA LEU A 66 0.80 2.88 1.68
C LEU A 66 0.24 2.02 2.82
N LYS A 67 -0.25 2.65 3.89
CA LYS A 67 -0.85 1.95 5.04
C LYS A 67 -2.07 1.12 4.62
N GLY A 68 -3.04 1.74 3.94
CA GLY A 68 -4.24 1.02 3.49
C GLY A 68 -3.90 -0.15 2.57
N PHE A 69 -2.95 0.06 1.65
CA PHE A 69 -2.49 -1.01 0.77
C PHE A 69 -1.82 -2.16 1.53
N LEU A 70 -0.94 -1.85 2.49
CA LEU A 70 -0.29 -2.86 3.30
C LEU A 70 -1.26 -3.56 4.27
N GLU A 71 -2.26 -2.87 4.81
CA GLU A 71 -3.31 -3.46 5.65
C GLU A 71 -4.18 -4.45 4.85
N ASP A 72 -4.51 -4.14 3.60
CA ASP A 72 -5.21 -5.05 2.70
C ASP A 72 -4.39 -6.33 2.39
N LEU A 73 -3.07 -6.20 2.26
CA LEU A 73 -2.15 -7.34 2.12
C LEU A 73 -1.89 -8.07 3.45
N ALA A 74 -2.03 -7.40 4.59
CA ALA A 74 -1.81 -7.95 5.93
C ALA A 74 -2.90 -8.94 6.37
N SER A 75 -4.01 -9.02 5.61
CA SER A 75 -5.08 -9.98 5.87
C SER A 75 -4.52 -11.41 6.03
N PRO A 76 -4.96 -12.17 7.06
CA PRO A 76 -4.34 -13.44 7.44
C PRO A 76 -4.41 -14.50 6.34
N GLU A 77 -5.42 -14.41 5.46
CA GLU A 77 -5.55 -15.28 4.28
C GLU A 77 -4.46 -15.03 3.23
N ARG A 78 -3.93 -13.80 3.16
CA ARG A 78 -2.99 -13.35 2.13
C ARG A 78 -1.56 -13.31 2.63
N CYS A 79 -1.34 -12.90 3.88
CA CYS A 79 0.00 -12.80 4.46
C CYS A 79 0.73 -14.15 4.46
N GLY A 80 0.02 -15.26 4.66
CA GLY A 80 0.58 -16.61 4.58
C GLY A 80 1.01 -17.05 3.18
N LEU A 81 0.50 -16.40 2.13
CA LEU A 81 0.86 -16.67 0.73
C LEU A 81 2.04 -15.79 0.26
N ILE A 82 2.37 -14.75 1.03
CA ILE A 82 3.39 -13.76 0.67
C ILE A 82 4.74 -14.16 1.27
N GLN A 83 5.73 -14.36 0.40
CA GLN A 83 7.10 -14.67 0.77
C GLN A 83 7.78 -13.46 1.42
N GLY A 84 8.27 -13.62 2.66
CA GLY A 84 8.99 -12.56 3.37
C GLY A 84 8.11 -11.38 3.80
N TRP A 85 6.80 -11.60 3.96
CA TRP A 85 5.87 -10.59 4.47
C TRP A 85 6.31 -10.07 5.84
N ASP A 86 6.77 -10.97 6.71
CA ASP A 86 7.28 -10.70 8.04
C ASP A 86 8.52 -9.80 8.04
N THR A 87 9.43 -10.01 7.08
CA THR A 87 10.73 -9.32 7.05
C THR A 87 10.65 -7.92 6.46
N ALA A 88 9.65 -7.64 5.60
CA ALA A 88 9.53 -6.34 4.93
C ALA A 88 8.14 -5.71 5.06
N GLY A 89 7.07 -6.46 4.78
CA GLY A 89 5.70 -5.92 4.81
C GLY A 89 5.27 -5.45 6.20
N LEU A 90 5.48 -6.31 7.22
CA LEU A 90 5.19 -5.96 8.61
C LEU A 90 6.06 -4.81 9.12
N VAL A 91 7.34 -4.78 8.74
CA VAL A 91 8.27 -3.71 9.15
C VAL A 91 7.77 -2.33 8.68
N PHE A 92 7.31 -2.23 7.42
CA PHE A 92 6.72 -0.97 6.95
C PHE A 92 5.41 -0.62 7.65
N LEU A 93 4.55 -1.60 7.94
CA LEU A 93 3.32 -1.35 8.70
C LEU A 93 3.58 -0.82 10.11
N ASP A 94 4.53 -1.43 10.81
CA ASP A 94 4.91 -0.99 12.15
C ASP A 94 5.56 0.39 12.12
N TYR A 95 6.41 0.66 11.12
CA TYR A 95 6.97 2.00 10.92
C TYR A 95 5.87 3.06 10.71
N LEU A 96 4.89 2.78 9.83
CA LEU A 96 3.77 3.70 9.58
C LEU A 96 2.93 3.95 10.83
N ARG A 97 2.69 2.91 11.65
CA ARG A 97 1.99 3.04 12.94
C ARG A 97 2.76 3.90 13.94
N VAL A 98 4.09 3.74 14.00
CA VAL A 98 4.95 4.55 14.86
C VAL A 98 4.92 6.01 14.41
N ILE A 99 5.03 6.29 13.11
CA ILE A 99 4.90 7.67 12.61
C ILE A 99 3.55 8.28 13.00
N GLU A 100 2.45 7.56 12.77
CA GLU A 100 1.12 8.04 13.12
C GLU A 100 0.98 8.32 14.62
N MET A 101 1.53 7.44 15.46
CA MET A 101 1.55 7.63 16.91
C MET A 101 2.39 8.84 17.32
N VAL A 102 3.57 9.03 16.72
CA VAL A 102 4.44 10.19 16.96
C VAL A 102 3.74 11.49 16.54
N SER A 103 3.13 11.53 15.36
CA SER A 103 2.36 12.69 14.89
C SER A 103 1.21 13.02 15.85
N ARG A 104 0.52 12.00 16.37
CA ARG A 104 -0.55 12.20 17.35
C ARG A 104 -0.03 12.76 18.68
N ILE A 105 1.11 12.27 19.17
CA ILE A 105 1.75 12.77 20.39
C ILE A 105 2.19 14.22 20.21
N GLN A 106 2.84 14.55 19.09
CA GLN A 106 3.25 15.92 18.78
C GLN A 106 2.04 16.88 18.76
N GLN A 107 0.91 16.48 18.18
CA GLN A 107 -0.31 17.29 18.20
C GLN A 107 -0.85 17.53 19.62
N LEU A 108 -0.77 16.54 20.50
CA LEU A 108 -1.22 16.67 21.90
C LEU A 108 -0.32 17.61 22.70
N ASP A 109 1.00 17.52 22.50
CA ASP A 109 1.97 18.39 23.18
C ASP A 109 1.78 19.86 22.76
N CYS A 110 1.46 20.14 21.48
CA CYS A 110 1.13 21.49 21.01
C CYS A 110 -0.10 22.09 21.74
N THR A 111 -1.12 21.29 22.05
CA THR A 111 -2.32 21.76 22.76
C THR A 111 -2.09 21.99 24.26
N GLY A 112 -1.09 21.33 24.85
CA GLY A 112 -0.73 21.52 26.26
C GLY A 112 -0.12 22.90 26.51
N TYR A 113 0.76 23.36 25.63
CA TYR A 113 1.42 24.67 25.75
C TYR A 113 0.45 25.85 25.56
N GLU A 114 -0.51 25.76 24.63
CA GLU A 114 -1.53 26.81 24.44
C GLU A 114 -2.43 27.01 25.66
N LEU A 115 -2.67 25.96 26.44
CA LEU A 115 -3.47 26.04 27.67
C LEU A 115 -2.71 26.67 28.85
N GLU A 116 -1.38 26.53 28.89
CA GLU A 116 -0.54 27.20 29.88
C GLU A 116 -0.44 28.71 29.62
N GLU A 117 -0.45 29.13 28.35
CA GLU A 117 -0.35 30.55 27.95
C GLU A 117 -1.66 31.34 28.21
N LEU A 118 -2.82 30.68 28.20
CA LEU A 118 -4.12 31.30 28.51
C LEU A 118 -4.40 31.46 30.02
N HIS A 119 -3.59 30.84 30.88
CA HIS A 119 -3.72 30.91 32.33
C HIS A 119 -2.73 31.88 33.01
N SER A 120 -1.91 32.60 32.23
CA SER A 120 -1.00 33.65 32.73
C SER A 120 -1.53 35.06 32.50
#